data_AF-A0A397EDV5-F1
#
_entry.id   AF-A0A397EDV5-F1
#
_cell.length_a   1.000
_cell.length_b   1.000
_cell.length_c   1.000
_cell.angle_alpha   90.00
_cell.angle_beta   90.00
_cell.angle_gamma   90.00
#
_symmetry.space_group_name_H-M   'P 1'
#
loop_
_entity.id
_entity.type
_entity.pdbx_description
1 polymer ?
#
loop_
_entity_poly.entity_id
_entity_poly.type
_entity_poly.pdbx_seq_one_letter_code
_entity_poly.pdbx_strand_id
1 'polypeptide(L)'
;MQLQTTSDSGVLRRVKTALTPMSLDAKLDHVIAVEDRIALEVAAYKQRLADIEWDANSSSTNLNLSSILRRKPSCRSSLARVKLHVEAALHKRAIEVLRSSAEVDAVSFSLQWKDRLRRDSIYRTLFSQGKWLRTALSHVKSVPVSCMRRLSADEVHAAPEHHIRRLSLDETTKTHLHHSWSSLTHLLASAPLTSPHQDQPCPSYLAFELHLVTSRFDQTDLGMAFESHCCRSLNTLASTTSFHTLVGQLARALADEHDVPPSHQPALLRLTRQMVHARLGAVFVAPVAAALERDQASWTQHASQSARARALHQLQEVGLPAASTLWLRRSVAALEALPYFMPDHTLDAFLGVISTLHEEVSASLARPAQ
;
A
#
# COMPACT_ATOMS: atom_id res chain seq x y z
N MET A 1 -49.69 27.41 -20.21
CA MET A 1 -49.05 27.06 -18.92
C MET A 1 -47.84 26.20 -19.21
N GLN A 2 -46.64 26.80 -19.23
CA GLN A 2 -45.36 26.11 -19.37
C GLN A 2 -44.62 26.23 -18.04
N LEU A 3 -44.38 25.10 -17.37
CA LEU A 3 -43.56 25.02 -16.17
C LEU A 3 -42.10 24.79 -16.59
N GLN A 4 -41.30 25.85 -16.55
CA GLN A 4 -39.85 25.77 -16.56
C GLN A 4 -39.38 25.15 -15.25
N THR A 5 -38.68 24.02 -15.33
CA THR A 5 -37.90 23.45 -14.22
C THR A 5 -36.43 23.73 -14.48
N THR A 6 -35.92 24.82 -13.93
CA THR A 6 -34.50 25.18 -13.93
C THR A 6 -34.02 25.37 -12.51
N SER A 7 -33.55 24.30 -11.86
CA SER A 7 -32.47 24.34 -10.86
C SER A 7 -32.27 22.95 -10.25
N ASP A 8 -31.31 22.19 -10.78
CA ASP A 8 -30.63 21.14 -9.98
C ASP A 8 -29.36 20.55 -10.64
N SER A 9 -28.96 21.07 -11.79
CA SER A 9 -27.74 20.62 -12.49
C SER A 9 -26.43 21.25 -11.96
N GLY A 10 -26.51 22.21 -11.03
CA GLY A 10 -25.35 22.96 -10.50
C GLY A 10 -24.59 22.25 -9.37
N VAL A 11 -25.30 21.59 -8.45
CA VAL A 11 -24.70 20.98 -7.24
C VAL A 11 -23.99 19.67 -7.59
N LEU A 12 -24.59 18.84 -8.45
CA LEU A 12 -23.99 17.59 -8.92
C LEU A 12 -22.78 17.81 -9.86
N ARG A 13 -22.69 18.95 -10.55
CA ARG A 13 -21.50 19.29 -11.36
C ARG A 13 -20.31 19.72 -10.50
N ARG A 14 -20.53 20.38 -9.36
CA ARG A 14 -19.44 20.78 -8.44
C ARG A 14 -18.84 19.60 -7.67
N VAL A 15 -19.62 18.54 -7.43
CA VAL A 15 -19.11 17.31 -6.79
C VAL A 15 -18.37 16.41 -7.79
N LYS A 16 -18.77 16.43 -9.07
CA LYS A 16 -18.15 15.59 -10.11
C LYS A 16 -16.79 16.10 -10.61
N THR A 17 -16.44 17.36 -10.34
CA THR A 17 -15.10 17.93 -10.61
C THR A 17 -14.10 17.74 -9.47
N ALA A 18 -14.52 17.16 -8.33
CA ALA A 18 -13.63 16.84 -7.20
C ALA A 18 -13.05 15.41 -7.24
N LEU A 19 -13.44 14.59 -8.24
CA LEU A 19 -13.13 13.15 -8.26
C LEU A 19 -12.55 12.62 -9.58
N THR A 20 -12.00 13.49 -10.44
CA THR A 20 -11.19 13.03 -11.59
C THR A 20 -9.72 12.85 -11.19
N PRO A 21 -9.11 11.68 -11.48
CA PRO A 21 -7.71 11.42 -11.17
C PRO A 21 -6.82 12.01 -12.26
N MET A 22 -6.59 13.33 -12.25
CA MET A 22 -5.43 13.95 -12.90
C MET A 22 -4.97 15.17 -12.10
N SER A 23 -3.68 15.14 -11.79
CA SER A 23 -2.85 16.12 -11.06
C SER A 23 -3.46 16.75 -9.80
N LEU A 24 -3.33 16.01 -8.69
CA LEU A 24 -3.42 16.57 -7.34
C LEU A 24 -2.46 17.77 -7.13
N ASP A 25 -1.44 17.90 -7.98
CA ASP A 25 -0.44 18.97 -7.92
C ASP A 25 -0.90 20.29 -8.55
N ALA A 26 -1.72 20.29 -9.63
CA ALA A 26 -1.91 21.51 -10.44
C ALA A 26 -3.03 22.45 -9.98
N LYS A 27 -3.90 22.03 -9.05
CA LYS A 27 -4.97 22.87 -8.49
C LYS A 27 -4.75 23.28 -7.04
N LEU A 28 -3.60 22.90 -6.47
CA LEU A 28 -3.26 23.10 -5.06
C LEU A 28 -2.22 24.22 -4.86
N ASP A 29 -2.04 25.05 -5.89
CA ASP A 29 -1.04 26.13 -5.95
C ASP A 29 -1.66 27.53 -5.86
N HIS A 30 -2.96 27.63 -5.60
CA HIS A 30 -3.53 28.88 -5.08
C HIS A 30 -3.48 28.79 -3.56
N VAL A 31 -2.93 29.83 -2.92
CA VAL A 31 -2.72 29.90 -1.48
C VAL A 31 -4.03 29.65 -0.75
N ILE A 32 -4.25 28.40 -0.34
CA ILE A 32 -5.32 27.98 0.56
C ILE A 32 -4.78 28.27 1.97
N ALA A 33 -5.44 29.16 2.71
CA ALA A 33 -5.10 29.37 4.11
C ALA A 33 -5.14 28.01 4.83
N VAL A 34 -4.30 27.78 5.82
CA VAL A 34 -4.19 26.45 6.45
C VAL A 34 -5.51 26.02 7.06
N GLU A 35 -6.28 26.96 7.57
CA GLU A 35 -7.62 26.78 8.08
C GLU A 35 -8.54 26.20 7.01
N ASP A 36 -8.45 26.70 5.78
CA ASP A 36 -9.19 26.17 4.62
C ASP A 36 -8.70 24.76 4.27
N ARG A 37 -7.39 24.48 4.38
CA ARG A 37 -6.87 23.12 4.16
C ARG A 37 -7.37 22.16 5.22
N ILE A 38 -7.34 22.55 6.49
CA ILE A 38 -7.89 21.77 7.60
C ILE A 38 -9.37 21.52 7.38
N ALA A 39 -10.14 22.52 6.93
CA ALA A 39 -11.55 22.38 6.62
C ALA A 39 -11.80 21.34 5.50
N LEU A 40 -10.98 21.35 4.44
CA LEU A 40 -11.02 20.35 3.38
C LEU A 40 -10.73 18.94 3.91
N GLU A 41 -9.71 18.78 4.76
CA GLU A 41 -9.38 17.48 5.36
C GLU A 41 -10.50 16.99 6.30
N VAL A 42 -11.11 17.88 7.08
CA VAL A 42 -12.27 17.56 7.94
C VAL A 42 -13.47 17.13 7.11
N ALA A 43 -13.75 17.82 6.00
CA ALA A 43 -14.83 17.45 5.09
C ALA A 43 -14.59 16.06 4.47
N ALA A 44 -13.36 15.81 3.98
CA ALA A 44 -12.98 14.52 3.41
C ALA A 44 -13.04 13.39 4.45
N TYR A 45 -12.58 13.63 5.67
CA TYR A 45 -12.67 12.68 6.78
C TYR A 45 -14.13 12.31 7.08
N LYS A 46 -15.01 13.30 7.26
CA LYS A 46 -16.45 13.07 7.50
C LYS A 46 -17.11 12.30 6.35
N GLN A 47 -16.75 12.62 5.11
CA GLN A 47 -17.24 11.89 3.94
C GLN A 47 -16.82 10.41 4.00
N ARG A 48 -15.55 10.12 4.32
CA ARG A 48 -15.07 8.73 4.41
C ARG A 48 -15.72 7.96 5.55
N LEU A 49 -16.01 8.59 6.68
CA LEU A 49 -16.77 7.96 7.76
C LEU A 49 -18.19 7.61 7.32
N ALA A 50 -18.88 8.53 6.62
CA ALA A 50 -20.20 8.28 6.09
C ALA A 50 -20.19 7.13 5.06
N ASP A 51 -19.17 7.05 4.20
CA ASP A 51 -19.00 5.94 3.25
C ASP A 51 -18.80 4.60 3.98
N ILE A 52 -18.02 4.58 5.06
CA ILE A 52 -17.79 3.38 5.89
C ILE A 52 -19.09 2.93 6.58
N GLU A 53 -19.84 3.87 7.16
CA GLU A 53 -21.12 3.58 7.83
C GLU A 53 -22.16 3.08 6.81
N TRP A 54 -22.23 3.71 5.63
CA TRP A 54 -23.08 3.26 4.54
C TRP A 54 -22.74 1.84 4.09
N ASP A 55 -21.45 1.49 3.98
CA ASP A 55 -21.00 0.14 3.63
C ASP A 55 -21.37 -0.89 4.71
N ALA A 56 -21.26 -0.53 5.99
CA ALA A 56 -21.67 -1.38 7.12
C ALA A 56 -23.20 -1.62 7.16
N ASN A 57 -23.99 -0.57 6.88
CA ASN A 57 -25.45 -0.65 6.88
C ASN A 57 -25.99 -1.40 5.64
N SER A 58 -25.34 -1.25 4.49
CA SER A 58 -25.72 -1.96 3.26
C SER A 58 -25.28 -3.43 3.25
N SER A 59 -24.25 -3.80 4.02
CA SER A 59 -23.85 -5.21 4.19
C SER A 59 -24.77 -5.97 5.14
N SER A 60 -25.32 -5.32 6.18
CA SER A 60 -26.25 -5.93 7.14
C SER A 60 -27.72 -6.01 6.65
N THR A 61 -28.13 -5.18 5.70
CA THR A 61 -29.52 -5.12 5.20
C THR A 61 -29.82 -6.00 3.97
N ASN A 62 -28.86 -6.81 3.52
CA ASN A 62 -29.02 -7.71 2.35
C ASN A 62 -29.49 -9.14 2.72
N LEU A 63 -30.46 -9.25 3.62
CA LEU A 63 -31.33 -10.44 3.73
C LEU A 63 -32.56 -10.36 2.80
N ASN A 64 -32.64 -9.35 1.93
CA ASN A 64 -33.73 -9.20 0.98
C ASN A 64 -33.50 -10.04 -0.29
N LEU A 65 -34.51 -10.86 -0.62
CA LEU A 65 -34.63 -11.74 -1.80
C LEU A 65 -34.26 -11.09 -3.15
N SER A 66 -34.30 -9.76 -3.25
CA SER A 66 -33.92 -9.02 -4.46
C SER A 66 -32.41 -8.97 -4.74
N SER A 67 -31.57 -9.20 -3.73
CA SER A 67 -30.10 -9.28 -3.86
C SER A 67 -29.62 -10.57 -4.53
N ILE A 68 -30.46 -11.62 -4.52
CA ILE A 68 -30.17 -12.93 -5.14
C ILE A 68 -30.14 -12.82 -6.67
N LEU A 69 -30.95 -11.93 -7.26
CA LEU A 69 -31.06 -11.74 -8.71
C LEU A 69 -30.04 -10.75 -9.29
N ARG A 70 -29.41 -9.93 -8.44
CA ARG A 70 -28.28 -9.07 -8.82
C ARG A 70 -27.07 -9.39 -7.93
N ARG A 71 -26.50 -10.57 -8.12
CA ARG A 71 -25.15 -10.89 -7.60
C ARG A 71 -24.14 -9.92 -8.22
N LYS A 72 -23.95 -8.76 -7.58
CA LYS A 72 -22.74 -7.97 -7.76
C LYS A 72 -21.60 -8.80 -7.18
N PRO A 73 -20.55 -9.12 -7.95
CA PRO A 73 -19.45 -9.94 -7.48
C PRO A 73 -18.75 -9.21 -6.31
N SER A 74 -18.77 -9.86 -5.14
CA SER A 74 -18.42 -9.27 -3.83
C SER A 74 -16.92 -9.09 -3.60
N CYS A 75 -16.05 -9.64 -4.44
CA CYS A 75 -14.60 -9.60 -4.22
C CYS A 75 -13.97 -8.20 -4.20
N ARG A 76 -14.72 -7.17 -4.65
CA ARG A 76 -14.30 -5.76 -4.64
C ARG A 76 -14.55 -5.06 -3.31
N SER A 77 -15.41 -5.60 -2.43
CA SER A 77 -15.82 -4.88 -1.22
C SER A 77 -14.73 -4.87 -0.15
N SER A 78 -14.04 -5.99 0.07
CA SER A 78 -13.05 -6.11 1.15
C SER A 78 -11.86 -5.16 1.00
N LEU A 79 -11.18 -5.23 -0.14
CA LEU A 79 -10.03 -4.34 -0.42
C LEU A 79 -10.46 -2.87 -0.53
N ALA A 80 -11.66 -2.60 -1.07
CA ALA A 80 -12.20 -1.25 -1.11
C ALA A 80 -12.55 -0.71 0.28
N ARG A 81 -13.04 -1.56 1.18
CA ARG A 81 -13.32 -1.20 2.58
C ARG A 81 -12.04 -0.88 3.34
N VAL A 82 -11.03 -1.74 3.26
CA VAL A 82 -9.70 -1.45 3.84
C VAL A 82 -9.15 -0.13 3.30
N LYS A 83 -9.28 0.11 1.98
CA LYS A 83 -8.90 1.38 1.36
C LYS A 83 -9.66 2.59 1.94
N LEU A 84 -10.97 2.48 2.18
CA LEU A 84 -11.74 3.55 2.83
C LEU A 84 -11.23 3.84 4.25
N HIS A 85 -10.90 2.81 5.03
CA HIS A 85 -10.32 2.99 6.37
C HIS A 85 -8.92 3.64 6.31
N VAL A 86 -8.09 3.26 5.33
CA VAL A 86 -6.79 3.92 5.11
C VAL A 86 -6.98 5.39 4.73
N GLU A 87 -7.93 5.72 3.85
CA GLU A 87 -8.24 7.11 3.49
C GLU A 87 -8.77 7.91 4.69
N ALA A 88 -9.66 7.33 5.50
CA ALA A 88 -10.15 7.97 6.73
C ALA A 88 -9.01 8.23 7.73
N ALA A 89 -8.14 7.25 7.97
CA ALA A 89 -6.98 7.39 8.83
C ALA A 89 -5.99 8.44 8.29
N LEU A 90 -5.78 8.50 6.97
CA LEU A 90 -4.94 9.50 6.32
C LEU A 90 -5.44 10.93 6.60
N HIS A 91 -6.74 11.18 6.39
CA HIS A 91 -7.33 12.49 6.66
C HIS A 91 -7.30 12.85 8.16
N LYS A 92 -7.59 11.88 9.03
CA LYS A 92 -7.48 12.07 10.49
C LYS A 92 -6.06 12.48 10.89
N ARG A 93 -5.05 11.77 10.39
CA ARG A 93 -3.64 12.09 10.69
C ARG A 93 -3.23 13.44 10.11
N ALA A 94 -3.68 13.77 8.90
CA ALA A 94 -3.42 15.09 8.31
C ALA A 94 -3.96 16.23 9.18
N ILE A 95 -5.18 16.09 9.71
CA ILE A 95 -5.78 17.07 10.62
C ILE A 95 -4.93 17.22 11.89
N GLU A 96 -4.50 16.11 12.49
CA GLU A 96 -3.66 16.12 13.70
C GLU A 96 -2.34 16.87 13.47
N VAL A 97 -1.62 16.51 12.40
CA VAL A 97 -0.31 17.12 12.04
C VAL A 97 -0.45 18.61 11.74
N LEU A 98 -1.50 19.01 11.02
CA LEU A 98 -1.72 20.41 10.68
C LEU A 98 -2.10 21.24 11.92
N ARG A 99 -2.92 20.69 12.83
CA ARG A 99 -3.36 21.37 14.06
C ARG A 99 -2.25 21.53 15.09
N SER A 100 -1.46 20.49 15.34
CA SER A 100 -0.34 20.53 16.30
C SER A 100 0.72 21.58 15.97
N SER A 101 0.64 22.11 14.76
CA SER A 101 1.69 22.89 14.15
C SER A 101 1.23 24.35 13.94
N ALA A 102 -0.08 24.62 13.88
CA ALA A 102 -0.67 25.95 13.70
C ALA A 102 -0.45 26.88 14.92
N GLU A 103 -0.10 26.32 16.07
CA GLU A 103 0.16 27.05 17.31
C GLU A 103 1.52 27.81 17.32
N VAL A 104 2.41 27.54 16.36
CA VAL A 104 3.83 27.95 16.47
C VAL A 104 4.22 29.21 15.68
N ASP A 105 3.57 29.54 14.55
CA ASP A 105 3.72 30.84 13.85
C ASP A 105 2.90 30.90 12.54
N ALA A 106 1.80 31.66 12.50
CA ALA A 106 0.81 31.62 11.40
C ALA A 106 1.35 32.03 10.00
N VAL A 107 2.37 32.91 9.94
CA VAL A 107 2.88 33.48 8.67
C VAL A 107 3.86 32.54 7.96
N SER A 108 4.74 31.85 8.69
CA SER A 108 5.66 30.84 8.14
C SER A 108 4.97 29.48 7.89
N PHE A 109 3.76 29.31 8.42
CA PHE A 109 2.99 28.08 8.38
C PHE A 109 2.33 27.79 7.02
N SER A 110 1.77 28.82 6.39
CA SER A 110 1.01 28.70 5.12
C SER A 110 1.87 28.20 3.95
N LEU A 111 3.18 28.44 3.99
CA LEU A 111 4.14 28.02 2.96
C LEU A 111 4.72 26.60 3.17
N GLN A 112 4.53 25.98 4.33
CA GLN A 112 5.26 24.75 4.71
C GLN A 112 4.38 23.54 5.06
N TRP A 113 3.05 23.64 4.98
CA TRP A 113 2.16 22.55 5.39
C TRP A 113 2.39 21.24 4.61
N LYS A 114 2.73 21.34 3.30
CA LYS A 114 3.09 20.18 2.46
C LYS A 114 4.30 19.45 3.03
N ASP A 115 5.32 20.20 3.43
CA ASP A 115 6.55 19.66 3.99
C ASP A 115 6.34 19.03 5.36
N ARG A 116 5.43 19.58 6.17
CA ARG A 116 5.06 18.99 7.48
C ARG A 116 4.42 17.62 7.31
N LEU A 117 3.44 17.50 6.41
CA LEU A 117 2.83 16.20 6.08
C LEU A 117 3.85 15.22 5.49
N ARG A 118 4.77 15.71 4.66
CA ARG A 118 5.86 14.90 4.09
C ARG A 118 6.92 14.46 5.12
N ARG A 119 6.99 15.08 6.30
CA ARG A 119 7.89 14.67 7.39
C ARG A 119 7.23 13.67 8.34
N ASP A 120 5.91 13.71 8.49
CA ASP A 120 5.17 12.79 9.34
C ASP A 120 5.23 11.34 8.82
N SER A 121 5.84 10.44 9.60
CA SER A 121 6.09 9.05 9.20
C SER A 121 4.80 8.26 8.99
N ILE A 122 3.79 8.47 9.84
CA ILE A 122 2.49 7.81 9.77
C ILE A 122 1.75 8.25 8.50
N TYR A 123 1.68 9.57 8.23
CA TYR A 123 1.05 10.13 7.04
C TYR A 123 1.68 9.61 5.75
N ARG A 124 3.02 9.64 5.65
CA ARG A 124 3.73 9.07 4.48
C ARG A 124 3.38 7.61 4.25
N THR A 125 3.31 6.83 5.33
CA THR A 125 2.98 5.41 5.27
C THR A 125 1.54 5.22 4.77
N LEU A 126 0.56 5.90 5.37
CA LEU A 126 -0.85 5.87 4.94
C LEU A 126 -1.02 6.31 3.48
N PHE A 127 -0.28 7.33 3.04
CA PHE A 127 -0.31 7.80 1.66
C PHE A 127 0.15 6.71 0.68
N SER A 128 1.25 6.03 1.01
CA SER A 128 1.74 4.88 0.22
C SER A 128 0.76 3.71 0.24
N GLN A 129 0.21 3.33 1.40
CA GLN A 129 -0.85 2.32 1.50
C GLN A 129 -2.02 2.63 0.57
N GLY A 130 -2.52 3.88 0.61
CA GLY A 130 -3.62 4.32 -0.25
C GLY A 130 -3.27 4.24 -1.74
N LYS A 131 -2.03 4.56 -2.13
CA LYS A 131 -1.55 4.41 -3.52
C LYS A 131 -1.56 2.94 -3.95
N TRP A 132 -1.02 2.05 -3.12
CA TRP A 132 -0.98 0.62 -3.38
C TRP A 132 -2.37 0.02 -3.54
N LEU A 133 -3.27 0.29 -2.58
CA LEU A 133 -4.64 -0.21 -2.61
C LEU A 133 -5.40 0.30 -3.85
N ARG A 134 -5.21 1.57 -4.23
CA ARG A 134 -5.80 2.13 -5.46
C ARG A 134 -5.31 1.42 -6.71
N THR A 135 -4.00 1.16 -6.81
CA THR A 135 -3.43 0.45 -7.96
C THR A 135 -3.94 -0.98 -8.04
N ALA A 136 -3.91 -1.73 -6.93
CA ALA A 136 -4.44 -3.09 -6.88
C ALA A 136 -5.93 -3.13 -7.30
N LEU A 137 -6.76 -2.24 -6.75
CA LEU A 137 -8.17 -2.12 -7.13
C LEU A 137 -8.39 -1.74 -8.60
N SER A 138 -7.51 -0.90 -9.18
CA SER A 138 -7.55 -0.55 -10.61
C SER A 138 -7.32 -1.78 -11.48
N HIS A 139 -6.30 -2.58 -11.15
CA HIS A 139 -6.00 -3.82 -11.87
C HIS A 139 -7.13 -4.86 -11.74
N VAL A 140 -7.71 -5.02 -10.55
CA VAL A 140 -8.87 -5.89 -10.33
C VAL A 140 -10.09 -5.45 -11.16
N LYS A 141 -10.28 -4.16 -11.38
CA LYS A 141 -11.39 -3.64 -12.21
C LYS A 141 -11.19 -3.89 -13.70
N SER A 142 -9.96 -3.88 -14.18
CA SER A 142 -9.65 -4.15 -15.59
C SER A 142 -9.80 -5.62 -15.99
N VAL A 143 -9.90 -6.55 -15.02
CA VAL A 143 -10.14 -7.97 -15.32
C VAL A 143 -11.64 -8.21 -15.57
N PRO A 144 -12.06 -8.74 -16.73
CA PRO A 144 -13.46 -8.99 -17.06
C PRO A 144 -14.12 -9.97 -16.08
N VAL A 145 -15.31 -9.62 -15.57
CA VAL A 145 -16.02 -10.40 -14.55
C VAL A 145 -16.95 -11.48 -15.13
N SER A 146 -17.02 -11.59 -16.46
CA SER A 146 -17.90 -12.50 -17.19
C SER A 146 -17.44 -13.96 -17.20
N CYS A 147 -16.22 -14.26 -16.75
CA CYS A 147 -15.64 -15.61 -16.78
C CYS A 147 -15.87 -16.44 -15.51
N MET A 148 -16.50 -15.88 -14.47
CA MET A 148 -16.62 -16.54 -13.16
C MET A 148 -18.07 -16.62 -12.68
N ARG A 149 -18.94 -17.24 -13.50
CA ARG A 149 -20.25 -17.72 -13.03
C ARG A 149 -20.13 -19.19 -12.64
N ARG A 150 -20.60 -19.52 -11.43
CA ARG A 150 -20.83 -20.89 -10.97
C ARG A 150 -21.87 -21.54 -11.89
N LEU A 151 -21.50 -22.61 -12.58
CA LEU A 151 -22.47 -23.42 -13.34
C LEU A 151 -23.47 -24.07 -12.36
N SER A 152 -24.72 -24.17 -12.77
CA SER A 152 -25.78 -24.87 -12.04
C SER A 152 -25.48 -26.37 -11.99
N ALA A 153 -25.94 -27.08 -10.96
CA ALA A 153 -25.86 -28.54 -10.91
C ALA A 153 -26.56 -29.19 -12.12
N ASP A 154 -27.61 -28.56 -12.66
CA ASP A 154 -28.32 -29.02 -13.86
C ASP A 154 -27.46 -28.93 -15.13
N GLU A 155 -26.52 -27.97 -15.18
CA GLU A 155 -25.58 -27.80 -16.30
C GLU A 155 -24.45 -28.85 -16.25
N VAL A 156 -24.19 -29.44 -15.07
CA VAL A 156 -23.22 -30.53 -14.86
C VAL A 156 -23.80 -31.89 -15.24
N HIS A 157 -25.11 -32.11 -15.01
CA HIS A 157 -25.79 -33.37 -15.30
C HIS A 157 -26.11 -33.61 -16.78
N ALA A 158 -26.03 -32.58 -17.63
CA ALA A 158 -26.20 -32.74 -19.08
C ALA A 158 -24.96 -33.30 -19.79
N ALA A 159 -23.84 -33.46 -19.09
CA ALA A 159 -22.63 -34.10 -19.62
C ALA A 159 -22.71 -35.63 -19.46
N PRO A 160 -22.28 -36.43 -20.47
CA PRO A 160 -22.35 -37.88 -20.40
C PRO A 160 -21.51 -38.41 -19.23
N GLU A 161 -22.08 -39.39 -18.53
CA GLU A 161 -21.59 -39.97 -17.29
C GLU A 161 -20.13 -40.42 -17.34
N HIS A 162 -19.30 -39.89 -16.43
CA HIS A 162 -18.17 -40.64 -15.88
C HIS A 162 -18.02 -40.38 -14.38
N HIS A 163 -18.24 -41.46 -13.63
CA HIS A 163 -17.88 -41.77 -12.24
C HIS A 163 -17.62 -40.64 -11.23
N ILE A 164 -18.34 -40.77 -10.11
CA ILE A 164 -18.15 -40.10 -8.82
C ILE A 164 -16.66 -39.84 -8.54
N ARG A 165 -16.25 -38.57 -8.62
CA ARG A 165 -14.94 -38.10 -8.18
C ARG A 165 -15.13 -36.91 -7.25
N ARG A 166 -14.49 -36.95 -6.08
CA ARG A 166 -14.36 -35.80 -5.18
C ARG A 166 -13.82 -34.62 -6.00
N LEU A 167 -14.51 -33.48 -5.94
CA LEU A 167 -14.17 -32.28 -6.70
C LEU A 167 -12.81 -31.75 -6.23
N SER A 168 -11.79 -31.93 -7.06
CA SER A 168 -10.47 -31.32 -6.95
C SER A 168 -10.53 -29.87 -7.45
N LEU A 169 -9.67 -29.01 -6.90
CA LEU A 169 -9.52 -27.58 -7.25
C LEU A 169 -9.03 -27.34 -8.69
N ASP A 170 -8.72 -28.41 -9.43
CA ASP A 170 -8.34 -28.39 -10.83
C ASP A 170 -9.55 -28.74 -11.70
N GLU A 171 -10.22 -27.76 -12.29
CA GLU A 171 -10.70 -27.85 -13.68
C GLU A 171 -11.33 -26.53 -14.15
N THR A 172 -10.49 -25.58 -14.54
CA THR A 172 -10.87 -24.57 -15.55
C THR A 172 -9.70 -24.28 -16.48
N THR A 173 -9.65 -24.96 -17.63
CA THR A 173 -8.99 -24.41 -18.82
C THR A 173 -9.93 -24.54 -20.02
N LYS A 174 -10.21 -23.39 -20.65
CA LYS A 174 -10.14 -23.13 -22.10
C LYS A 174 -10.90 -21.84 -22.43
N THR A 175 -10.16 -20.76 -22.65
CA THR A 175 -9.98 -20.14 -23.99
C THR A 175 -9.12 -18.87 -23.85
N HIS A 176 -7.87 -18.98 -24.32
CA HIS A 176 -7.03 -17.99 -25.01
C HIS A 176 -6.82 -16.54 -24.52
N LEU A 177 -7.05 -16.22 -23.25
CA LEU A 177 -6.41 -15.04 -22.62
C LEU A 177 -5.80 -15.33 -21.23
N HIS A 178 -5.68 -16.61 -20.87
CA HIS A 178 -5.00 -17.09 -19.67
C HIS A 178 -3.48 -17.13 -19.87
N HIS A 179 -2.81 -16.04 -19.56
CA HIS A 179 -1.44 -16.07 -19.05
C HIS A 179 -1.52 -15.44 -17.64
N SER A 180 -1.16 -16.07 -16.52
CA SER A 180 -0.33 -17.25 -16.37
C SER A 180 -0.26 -17.70 -14.89
N TRP A 181 -1.39 -17.95 -14.20
CA TRP A 181 -1.30 -18.46 -12.82
C TRP A 181 -2.50 -19.37 -12.52
N SER A 182 -2.41 -20.63 -12.94
CA SER A 182 -3.42 -21.67 -12.67
C SER A 182 -3.53 -22.02 -11.18
N SER A 183 -2.49 -21.75 -10.39
CA SER A 183 -2.43 -21.98 -8.94
C SER A 183 -1.52 -20.98 -8.25
N LEU A 184 -1.65 -20.84 -6.92
CA LEU A 184 -0.73 -20.04 -6.10
C LEU A 184 0.71 -20.56 -6.25
N THR A 185 0.90 -21.88 -6.37
CA THR A 185 2.22 -22.49 -6.59
C THR A 185 2.86 -22.05 -7.90
N HIS A 186 2.10 -22.01 -8.99
CA HIS A 186 2.57 -21.43 -10.26
C HIS A 186 2.94 -19.95 -10.07
N LEU A 187 2.20 -19.25 -9.20
CA LEU A 187 2.49 -17.90 -8.75
C LEU A 187 3.84 -17.70 -8.12
N LEU A 188 4.12 -18.53 -7.16
CA LEU A 188 5.35 -18.45 -6.42
C LEU A 188 6.55 -18.88 -7.26
N ALA A 189 6.35 -19.76 -8.25
CA ALA A 189 7.40 -20.22 -9.16
C ALA A 189 7.87 -19.16 -10.16
N SER A 190 6.99 -18.25 -10.61
CA SER A 190 7.34 -17.22 -11.61
C SER A 190 7.45 -15.81 -11.03
N ALA A 191 7.33 -15.63 -9.71
CA ALA A 191 7.60 -14.37 -9.04
C ALA A 191 9.12 -14.13 -8.93
N PRO A 192 9.71 -13.13 -9.62
CA PRO A 192 11.13 -12.84 -9.47
C PRO A 192 11.44 -12.45 -8.01
N LEU A 193 12.50 -13.04 -7.46
CA LEU A 193 12.95 -12.75 -6.08
C LEU A 193 13.60 -11.36 -5.96
N THR A 194 13.93 -10.72 -7.08
CA THR A 194 14.68 -9.47 -7.14
C THR A 194 13.98 -8.48 -8.09
N SER A 195 12.97 -7.76 -7.60
CA SER A 195 12.34 -6.66 -8.36
C SER A 195 13.05 -5.34 -8.03
N PRO A 196 13.22 -4.42 -8.99
CA PRO A 196 13.87 -3.13 -8.75
C PRO A 196 13.17 -2.30 -7.65
N HIS A 197 14.02 -1.58 -6.90
CA HIS A 197 13.74 -0.86 -5.65
C HIS A 197 12.75 0.30 -5.81
N GLN A 198 11.45 0.04 -5.68
CA GLN A 198 10.47 1.12 -5.60
C GLN A 198 9.36 0.80 -4.59
N ASP A 199 8.90 1.82 -3.86
CA ASP A 199 7.66 1.79 -3.07
C ASP A 199 6.43 1.85 -3.99
N GLN A 200 6.42 1.02 -5.02
CA GLN A 200 5.37 0.93 -6.02
C GLN A 200 4.91 -0.52 -6.22
N PRO A 201 3.63 -0.71 -6.56
CA PRO A 201 3.07 -2.01 -6.92
C PRO A 201 3.93 -2.76 -7.94
N CYS A 202 4.50 -3.89 -7.53
CA CYS A 202 5.27 -4.74 -8.42
C CYS A 202 4.36 -5.81 -9.07
N PRO A 203 4.73 -6.35 -10.25
CA PRO A 203 3.90 -7.32 -10.97
C PRO A 203 3.59 -8.59 -10.16
N SER A 204 4.54 -9.09 -9.37
CA SER A 204 4.35 -10.30 -8.55
C SER A 204 3.34 -10.08 -7.43
N TYR A 205 3.39 -8.93 -6.75
CA TYR A 205 2.38 -8.56 -5.76
C TYR A 205 1.00 -8.36 -6.39
N LEU A 206 0.93 -7.68 -7.55
CA LEU A 206 -0.34 -7.50 -8.25
C LEU A 206 -0.96 -8.83 -8.67
N ALA A 207 -0.14 -9.76 -9.17
CA ALA A 207 -0.60 -11.12 -9.46
C ALA A 207 -1.11 -11.83 -8.19
N PHE A 208 -0.43 -11.65 -7.05
CA PHE A 208 -0.85 -12.23 -5.78
C PHE A 208 -2.19 -11.67 -5.30
N GLU A 209 -2.38 -10.35 -5.36
CA GLU A 209 -3.67 -9.72 -5.04
C GLU A 209 -4.79 -10.17 -5.99
N LEU A 210 -4.49 -10.30 -7.28
CA LEU A 210 -5.44 -10.88 -8.24
C LEU A 210 -5.79 -12.32 -7.86
N HIS A 211 -4.80 -13.13 -7.47
CA HIS A 211 -5.04 -14.49 -7.02
C HIS A 211 -5.99 -14.53 -5.80
N LEU A 212 -5.74 -13.71 -4.77
CA LEU A 212 -6.62 -13.60 -3.59
C LEU A 212 -8.06 -13.19 -3.95
N VAL A 213 -8.21 -12.27 -4.90
CA VAL A 213 -9.52 -11.85 -5.41
C VAL A 213 -10.22 -12.98 -6.18
N THR A 214 -9.48 -13.71 -7.01
CA THR A 214 -10.05 -14.81 -7.80
C THR A 214 -10.39 -16.04 -6.95
N SER A 215 -9.61 -16.32 -5.90
CA SER A 215 -9.85 -17.40 -4.94
C SER A 215 -10.94 -17.03 -3.91
N ARG A 216 -11.44 -15.78 -3.92
CA ARG A 216 -12.41 -15.27 -2.95
C ARG A 216 -11.93 -15.38 -1.51
N PHE A 217 -10.65 -15.05 -1.31
CA PHE A 217 -10.06 -14.97 0.02
C PHE A 217 -10.91 -14.12 0.98
N ASP A 218 -11.56 -13.06 0.49
CA ASP A 218 -12.47 -12.22 1.28
C ASP A 218 -13.69 -12.95 1.87
N GLN A 219 -14.03 -14.11 1.34
CA GLN A 219 -15.15 -14.95 1.81
C GLN A 219 -14.71 -16.08 2.74
N THR A 220 -13.39 -16.29 2.90
CA THR A 220 -12.89 -17.30 3.84
C THR A 220 -12.89 -16.75 5.26
N ASP A 221 -12.98 -17.63 6.26
CA ASP A 221 -12.91 -17.22 7.67
C ASP A 221 -11.62 -16.45 7.97
N LEU A 222 -10.51 -16.88 7.36
CA LEU A 222 -9.22 -16.22 7.47
C LEU A 222 -9.24 -14.81 6.86
N GLY A 223 -9.78 -14.64 5.65
CA GLY A 223 -9.81 -13.34 4.99
C GLY A 223 -10.77 -12.37 5.67
N MET A 224 -11.95 -12.84 6.12
CA MET A 224 -12.88 -12.04 6.91
C MET A 224 -12.25 -11.59 8.24
N ALA A 225 -11.55 -12.49 8.94
CA ALA A 225 -10.85 -12.17 10.17
C ALA A 225 -9.72 -11.17 9.94
N PHE A 226 -8.95 -11.33 8.86
CA PHE A 226 -7.88 -10.41 8.49
C PHE A 226 -8.41 -9.01 8.12
N GLU A 227 -9.49 -8.93 7.34
CA GLU A 227 -10.14 -7.66 7.00
C GLU A 227 -10.66 -6.97 8.27
N SER A 228 -11.38 -7.69 9.13
CA SER A 228 -11.87 -7.18 10.41
C SER A 228 -10.72 -6.65 11.28
N HIS A 229 -9.59 -7.37 11.31
CA HIS A 229 -8.39 -6.91 12.00
C HIS A 229 -7.81 -5.63 11.35
N CYS A 230 -7.75 -5.56 10.02
CA CYS A 230 -7.32 -4.35 9.30
C CYS A 230 -8.16 -3.14 9.67
N CYS A 231 -9.49 -3.24 9.53
CA CYS A 231 -10.41 -2.14 9.78
C CYS A 231 -10.35 -1.66 11.24
N ARG A 232 -10.36 -2.59 12.21
CA ARG A 232 -10.25 -2.25 13.64
C ARG A 232 -8.93 -1.55 13.95
N SER A 233 -7.82 -2.09 13.46
CA SER A 233 -6.49 -1.59 13.78
C SER A 233 -6.20 -0.23 13.13
N LEU A 234 -6.74 0.02 11.92
CA LEU A 234 -6.63 1.32 11.25
C LEU A 234 -7.45 2.40 11.94
N ASN A 235 -8.60 2.06 12.53
CA ASN A 235 -9.42 3.01 13.26
C ASN A 235 -8.70 3.57 14.50
N THR A 236 -7.96 2.70 15.21
CA THR A 236 -7.22 3.06 16.42
C THR A 236 -5.75 3.39 16.16
N LEU A 237 -5.25 3.17 14.94
CA LEU A 237 -3.81 3.14 14.61
C LEU A 237 -2.99 2.31 15.62
N ALA A 238 -3.52 1.15 15.98
CA ALA A 238 -2.89 0.23 16.93
C ALA A 238 -3.23 -1.23 16.58
N SER A 239 -2.25 -2.14 16.73
CA SER A 239 -2.45 -3.57 16.51
C SER A 239 -2.32 -4.35 17.81
N THR A 240 -3.18 -5.35 17.99
CA THR A 240 -3.09 -6.34 19.07
C THR A 240 -2.13 -7.48 18.75
N THR A 241 -1.65 -7.57 17.51
CA THR A 241 -0.84 -8.69 17.00
C THR A 241 0.44 -8.15 16.39
N SER A 242 1.58 -8.78 16.66
CA SER A 242 2.84 -8.37 16.05
C SER A 242 2.88 -8.67 14.55
N PHE A 243 3.57 -7.82 13.79
CA PHE A 243 3.70 -7.95 12.33
C PHE A 243 4.20 -9.35 11.92
N HIS A 244 5.26 -9.83 12.57
CA HIS A 244 5.84 -11.15 12.30
C HIS A 244 4.84 -12.29 12.52
N THR A 245 4.07 -12.22 13.62
CA THR A 245 3.08 -13.25 13.94
C THR A 245 1.96 -13.27 12.91
N LEU A 246 1.45 -12.10 12.53
CA LEU A 246 0.37 -11.97 11.55
C LEU A 246 0.80 -12.48 10.17
N VAL A 247 1.99 -12.10 9.70
CA VAL A 247 2.56 -12.60 8.43
C VAL A 247 2.74 -14.11 8.49
N GLY A 248 3.32 -14.64 9.58
CA GLY A 248 3.56 -16.07 9.72
C GLY A 248 2.27 -16.90 9.80
N GLN A 249 1.21 -16.39 10.42
CA GLN A 249 -0.10 -17.06 10.48
C GLN A 249 -0.78 -17.08 9.11
N LEU A 250 -0.84 -15.93 8.43
CA LEU A 250 -1.45 -15.82 7.10
C LEU A 250 -0.70 -16.67 6.06
N ALA A 251 0.63 -16.61 6.05
CA ALA A 251 1.43 -17.36 5.08
C ALA A 251 1.30 -18.88 5.29
N ARG A 252 1.23 -19.35 6.54
CA ARG A 252 0.99 -20.78 6.83
C ARG A 252 -0.39 -21.22 6.38
N ALA A 253 -1.43 -20.47 6.74
CA ALA A 253 -2.78 -20.84 6.36
C ALA A 253 -2.99 -20.82 4.83
N LEU A 254 -2.42 -19.84 4.11
CA LEU A 254 -2.42 -19.83 2.65
C LEU A 254 -1.60 -20.97 2.04
N ALA A 255 -0.50 -21.38 2.69
CA ALA A 255 0.28 -22.52 2.23
C ALA A 255 -0.51 -23.83 2.36
N ASP A 256 -1.18 -24.01 3.51
CA ASP A 256 -2.00 -25.18 3.80
C ASP A 256 -3.25 -25.23 2.89
N GLU A 257 -3.90 -24.09 2.64
CA GLU A 257 -5.11 -24.00 1.80
C GLU A 257 -4.83 -24.30 0.32
N HIS A 258 -3.63 -23.99 -0.16
CA HIS A 258 -3.26 -24.09 -1.58
C HIS A 258 -2.17 -25.14 -1.87
N ASP A 259 -1.90 -26.03 -0.91
CA ASP A 259 -0.89 -27.08 -1.00
C ASP A 259 0.48 -26.56 -1.50
N VAL A 260 0.92 -25.41 -0.96
CA VAL A 260 2.17 -24.75 -1.40
C VAL A 260 3.38 -25.55 -0.91
N PRO A 261 4.26 -26.01 -1.81
CA PRO A 261 5.48 -26.73 -1.41
C PRO A 261 6.42 -25.87 -0.55
N PRO A 262 7.21 -26.47 0.35
CA PRO A 262 8.17 -25.75 1.18
C PRO A 262 9.19 -24.91 0.39
N SER A 263 9.54 -25.34 -0.83
CA SER A 263 10.43 -24.60 -1.74
C SER A 263 9.91 -23.22 -2.12
N HIS A 264 8.59 -23.02 -2.08
CA HIS A 264 7.93 -21.76 -2.44
C HIS A 264 7.53 -20.90 -1.22
N GLN A 265 7.73 -21.43 -0.01
CA GLN A 265 7.39 -20.73 1.24
C GLN A 265 8.09 -19.37 1.41
N PRO A 266 9.38 -19.17 1.03
CA PRO A 266 10.01 -17.85 1.12
C PRO A 266 9.33 -16.80 0.24
N ALA A 267 8.90 -17.18 -0.96
CA ALA A 267 8.19 -16.29 -1.87
C ALA A 267 6.80 -15.93 -1.32
N LEU A 268 6.09 -16.91 -0.74
CA LEU A 268 4.78 -16.69 -0.11
C LEU A 268 4.89 -15.76 1.11
N LEU A 269 5.89 -15.98 1.96
CA LEU A 269 6.16 -15.12 3.12
C LEU A 269 6.41 -13.68 2.69
N ARG A 270 7.19 -13.47 1.64
CA ARG A 270 7.47 -12.13 1.09
C ARG A 270 6.20 -11.44 0.57
N LEU A 271 5.39 -12.13 -0.24
CA LEU A 271 4.14 -11.57 -0.76
C LEU A 271 3.12 -11.29 0.35
N THR A 272 3.04 -12.19 1.33
CA THR A 272 2.19 -12.01 2.53
C THR A 272 2.66 -10.82 3.36
N ARG A 273 3.98 -10.66 3.55
CA ARG A 273 4.58 -9.51 4.23
C ARG A 273 4.22 -8.20 3.54
N GLN A 274 4.33 -8.16 2.20
CA GLN A 274 3.93 -7.01 1.39
C GLN A 274 2.43 -6.72 1.54
N MET A 275 1.57 -7.74 1.54
CA MET A 275 0.12 -7.57 1.73
C MET A 275 -0.20 -6.99 3.10
N VAL A 276 0.37 -7.56 4.16
CA VAL A 276 0.17 -7.08 5.52
C VAL A 276 0.67 -5.64 5.63
N HIS A 277 1.84 -5.31 5.10
CA HIS A 277 2.37 -3.96 5.18
C HIS A 277 1.58 -2.96 4.30
N ALA A 278 1.10 -3.37 3.13
CA ALA A 278 0.25 -2.55 2.28
C ALA A 278 -1.07 -2.18 2.97
N ARG A 279 -1.61 -3.05 3.83
CA ARG A 279 -2.88 -2.86 4.53
C ARG A 279 -2.75 -2.29 5.94
N LEU A 280 -1.63 -2.56 6.64
CA LEU A 280 -1.42 -2.23 8.06
C LEU A 280 -0.11 -1.49 8.38
N GLY A 281 0.69 -1.07 7.40
CA GLY A 281 2.00 -0.43 7.62
C GLY A 281 1.96 0.69 8.66
N ALA A 282 1.02 1.63 8.54
CA ALA A 282 0.92 2.75 9.49
C ALA A 282 0.62 2.32 10.93
N VAL A 283 -0.11 1.21 11.10
CA VAL A 283 -0.42 0.64 12.42
C VAL A 283 0.85 0.15 13.11
N PHE A 284 1.80 -0.41 12.36
CA PHE A 284 3.08 -0.89 12.91
C PHE A 284 4.11 0.22 13.08
N VAL A 285 3.99 1.32 12.33
CA VAL A 285 4.84 2.51 12.47
C VAL A 285 4.38 3.40 13.63
N ALA A 286 3.08 3.49 13.89
CA ALA A 286 2.52 4.41 14.88
C ALA A 286 3.17 4.35 16.28
N PRO A 287 3.45 3.16 16.87
CA PRO A 287 4.07 3.09 18.20
C PRO A 287 5.49 3.68 18.29
N VAL A 288 6.22 3.72 17.17
CA VAL A 288 7.63 4.16 17.13
C VAL A 288 7.81 5.53 16.48
N ALA A 289 6.78 6.06 15.81
CA ALA A 289 6.83 7.31 15.05
C ALA A 289 7.39 8.49 15.88
N ALA A 290 6.88 8.70 17.09
CA ALA A 290 7.32 9.80 17.96
C ALA A 290 8.77 9.63 18.47
N ALA A 291 9.27 8.40 18.57
CA ALA A 291 10.68 8.15 18.89
C ALA A 291 11.56 8.47 17.68
N LEU A 292 11.18 7.99 16.49
CA LEU A 292 11.90 8.25 15.24
C LEU A 292 11.99 9.76 14.92
N GLU A 293 10.93 10.51 15.17
CA GLU A 293 10.94 11.97 14.98
C GLU A 293 11.91 12.67 15.93
N ARG A 294 11.97 12.26 17.20
CA ARG A 294 12.94 12.80 18.18
C ARG A 294 14.37 12.43 17.81
N ASP A 295 14.61 11.19 17.40
CA ASP A 295 15.93 10.73 16.98
C ASP A 295 16.40 11.49 15.73
N GLN A 296 15.52 11.72 14.76
CA GLN A 296 15.80 12.52 13.57
C GLN A 296 16.13 13.98 13.91
N ALA A 297 15.38 14.59 14.83
CA ALA A 297 15.64 15.96 15.28
C ALA A 297 17.00 16.07 16.00
N SER A 298 17.28 15.12 16.91
CA SER A 298 18.55 15.00 17.62
C SER A 298 19.72 14.82 16.65
N TRP A 299 19.59 13.93 15.67
CA TRP A 299 20.58 13.69 14.62
C TRP A 299 20.89 14.97 13.84
N THR A 300 19.83 15.65 13.38
CA THR A 300 19.96 16.86 12.56
C THR A 300 20.66 17.98 13.32
N GLN A 301 20.27 18.21 14.57
CA GLN A 301 20.77 19.33 15.38
C GLN A 301 22.16 19.10 15.97
N HIS A 302 22.47 17.88 16.45
CA HIS A 302 23.65 17.65 17.29
C HIS A 302 24.65 16.69 16.65
N ALA A 303 24.18 15.62 16.01
CA ALA A 303 25.06 14.55 15.55
C ALA A 303 25.61 14.77 14.15
N SER A 304 24.85 15.44 13.26
CA SER A 304 25.15 15.52 11.83
C SER A 304 26.51 16.17 11.51
N GLN A 305 26.82 17.32 12.14
CA GLN A 305 28.09 18.02 11.94
C GLN A 305 29.27 17.23 12.49
N SER A 306 29.12 16.67 13.70
CA SER A 306 30.15 15.84 14.34
C SER A 306 30.41 14.55 13.56
N ALA A 307 29.36 13.89 13.08
CA ALA A 307 29.45 12.70 12.24
C ALA A 307 30.13 13.01 10.90
N ARG A 308 29.80 14.15 10.27
CA ARG A 308 30.45 14.61 9.04
C ARG A 308 31.95 14.86 9.26
N ALA A 309 32.32 15.53 10.34
CA ALA A 309 33.73 15.78 10.66
C ALA A 309 34.49 14.47 10.88
N ARG A 310 33.92 13.52 11.64
CA ARG A 310 34.50 12.18 11.82
C ARG A 310 34.65 11.43 10.50
N ALA A 311 33.63 11.45 9.65
CA ALA A 311 33.67 10.78 8.35
C ALA A 311 34.79 11.36 7.45
N LEU A 312 34.94 12.68 7.39
CA LEU A 312 36.00 13.33 6.62
C LEU A 312 37.40 12.98 7.13
N HIS A 313 37.58 12.84 8.45
CA HIS A 313 38.84 12.38 9.05
C HIS A 313 39.12 10.92 8.68
N GLN A 314 38.15 10.02 8.88
CA GLN A 314 38.30 8.59 8.59
C GLN A 314 38.61 8.33 7.11
N LEU A 315 38.04 9.11 6.18
CA LEU A 315 38.34 8.95 4.77
C LEU A 315 39.86 9.11 4.48
N GLN A 316 40.54 10.02 5.19
CA GLN A 316 42.00 10.18 5.06
C GLN A 316 42.75 8.93 5.54
N GLU A 317 42.31 8.30 6.62
CA GLU A 317 42.91 7.08 7.16
C GLU A 317 42.80 5.90 6.19
N VAL A 318 41.75 5.84 5.39
CA VAL A 318 41.57 4.80 4.36
C VAL A 318 42.24 5.16 3.02
N GLY A 319 43.12 6.18 2.99
CA GLY A 319 43.87 6.57 1.79
C GLY A 319 43.05 7.34 0.75
N LEU A 320 41.89 7.87 1.13
CA LEU A 320 41.11 8.78 0.29
C LEU A 320 41.48 10.24 0.70
N PRO A 321 42.05 11.08 -0.20
CA PRO A 321 42.48 12.47 0.11
C PRO A 321 41.32 13.50 0.27
N ALA A 322 41.03 13.98 1.49
CA ALA A 322 39.78 14.67 1.89
C ALA A 322 39.32 15.88 1.03
N ALA A 323 40.15 16.37 0.11
CA ALA A 323 39.88 17.50 -0.77
C ALA A 323 38.93 17.19 -1.95
N SER A 324 38.60 15.92 -2.23
CA SER A 324 37.70 15.60 -3.35
C SER A 324 36.22 15.67 -2.95
N THR A 325 35.51 16.65 -3.49
CA THR A 325 34.05 16.81 -3.35
C THR A 325 33.23 15.79 -4.15
N LEU A 326 33.89 14.80 -4.78
CA LEU A 326 33.29 13.87 -5.74
C LEU A 326 33.12 12.45 -5.22
N TRP A 327 33.62 12.13 -4.04
CA TRP A 327 33.53 10.76 -3.56
C TRP A 327 32.15 10.38 -3.09
N LEU A 328 31.90 9.08 -3.18
CA LEU A 328 30.72 8.44 -2.63
C LEU A 328 29.41 9.01 -3.21
N ARG A 329 29.45 9.70 -4.36
CA ARG A 329 28.27 10.34 -4.95
C ARG A 329 27.19 9.33 -5.29
N ARG A 330 27.56 8.17 -5.84
CA ARG A 330 26.58 7.11 -6.13
C ARG A 330 26.05 6.49 -4.84
N SER A 331 26.90 6.31 -3.83
CA SER A 331 26.50 5.78 -2.52
C SER A 331 25.55 6.72 -1.77
N VAL A 332 25.82 8.03 -1.77
CA VAL A 332 24.95 9.05 -1.18
C VAL A 332 23.63 9.13 -1.92
N ALA A 333 23.66 9.18 -3.26
CA ALA A 333 22.44 9.16 -4.06
C ALA A 333 21.61 7.88 -3.83
N ALA A 334 22.27 6.72 -3.67
CA ALA A 334 21.60 5.47 -3.36
C ALA A 334 20.99 5.46 -1.94
N LEU A 335 21.67 6.05 -0.95
CA LEU A 335 21.14 6.25 0.41
C LEU A 335 19.91 7.17 0.40
N GLU A 336 19.98 8.27 -0.35
CA GLU A 336 18.87 9.21 -0.50
C GLU A 336 17.68 8.60 -1.25
N ALA A 337 17.93 7.62 -2.13
CA ALA A 337 16.93 6.89 -2.89
C ALA A 337 16.36 5.65 -2.17
N LEU A 338 16.71 5.42 -0.89
CA LEU A 338 16.21 4.26 -0.15
C LEU A 338 14.66 4.26 -0.08
N PRO A 339 14.01 3.15 -0.44
CA PRO A 339 12.58 2.99 -0.24
C PRO A 339 12.27 2.99 1.27
N TYR A 340 11.14 3.58 1.64
CA TYR A 340 10.75 3.80 3.03
C TYR A 340 9.50 3.01 3.43
N PHE A 341 8.75 2.48 2.46
CA PHE A 341 7.47 1.85 2.74
C PHE A 341 7.54 0.33 2.80
N MET A 342 8.32 -0.34 1.95
CA MET A 342 8.44 -1.81 1.96
C MET A 342 9.71 -2.29 2.68
N PRO A 343 9.61 -3.02 3.81
CA PRO A 343 10.78 -3.43 4.60
C PRO A 343 11.81 -4.23 3.82
N ASP A 344 11.35 -5.17 2.98
CA ASP A 344 12.23 -6.00 2.16
C ASP A 344 13.01 -5.13 1.16
N HIS A 345 12.33 -4.16 0.55
CA HIS A 345 12.98 -3.25 -0.40
C HIS A 345 13.96 -2.31 0.31
N THR A 346 13.67 -1.89 1.54
CA THR A 346 14.58 -1.06 2.35
C THR A 346 15.86 -1.82 2.64
N LEU A 347 15.78 -3.09 3.04
CA LEU A 347 16.94 -3.94 3.28
C LEU A 347 17.73 -4.20 1.99
N ASP A 348 17.05 -4.60 0.91
CA ASP A 348 17.68 -4.87 -0.38
C ASP A 348 18.40 -3.63 -0.93
N ALA A 349 17.76 -2.46 -0.83
CA ALA A 349 18.34 -1.20 -1.27
C ALA A 349 19.53 -0.79 -0.38
N PHE A 350 19.46 -1.06 0.93
CA PHE A 350 20.59 -0.81 1.84
C PHE A 350 21.79 -1.72 1.53
N LEU A 351 21.56 -2.98 1.19
CA LEU A 351 22.62 -3.87 0.69
C LEU A 351 23.18 -3.37 -0.65
N GLY A 352 22.32 -2.83 -1.54
CA GLY A 352 22.74 -2.18 -2.79
C GLY A 352 23.62 -0.94 -2.56
N VAL A 353 23.29 -0.13 -1.55
CA VAL A 353 24.14 1.00 -1.10
C VAL A 353 25.52 0.49 -0.67
N ILE A 354 25.57 -0.57 0.14
CA ILE A 354 26.85 -1.14 0.61
C ILE A 354 27.68 -1.64 -0.59
N SER A 355 27.07 -2.33 -1.55
CA SER A 355 27.75 -2.76 -2.77
C SER A 355 28.30 -1.57 -3.56
N THR A 356 27.47 -0.54 -3.76
CA THR A 356 27.87 0.70 -4.47
C THR A 356 29.03 1.40 -3.77
N LEU A 357 29.01 1.42 -2.43
CA LEU A 357 30.07 1.95 -1.60
C LEU A 357 31.39 1.19 -1.81
N HIS A 358 31.35 -0.15 -1.77
CA HIS A 358 32.52 -0.97 -2.04
C HIS A 358 33.10 -0.74 -3.44
N GLU A 359 32.26 -0.63 -4.47
CA GLU A 359 32.70 -0.32 -5.83
C GLU A 359 33.36 1.06 -5.94
N GLU A 360 32.74 2.09 -5.35
CA GLU A 360 33.27 3.46 -5.36
C GLU A 360 34.60 3.59 -4.62
N VAL A 361 34.72 2.93 -3.46
CA VAL A 361 35.98 2.90 -2.70
C VAL A 361 37.05 2.15 -3.50
N SER A 362 36.73 0.97 -4.04
CA SER A 362 37.69 0.18 -4.84
C SER A 362 38.20 0.94 -6.06
N ALA A 363 37.31 1.60 -6.80
CA ALA A 363 37.66 2.41 -7.96
C ALA A 363 38.50 3.65 -7.59
N SER A 364 38.31 4.19 -6.38
CA SER A 364 39.06 5.35 -5.90
C SER A 364 40.46 4.98 -5.43
N LEU A 365 40.62 3.82 -4.78
CA LEU A 365 41.92 3.30 -4.33
C LEU A 365 42.77 2.73 -5.47
N ALA A 366 42.15 2.27 -6.56
CA ALA A 366 42.86 1.75 -7.73
C ALA A 366 43.54 2.83 -8.60
N ARG A 367 43.26 4.12 -8.35
CA ARG A 367 43.92 5.21 -9.08
C ARG A 367 45.25 5.55 -8.39
N PRO A 368 46.39 5.56 -9.12
CA PRO A 368 47.65 5.98 -8.54
C PRO A 368 47.53 7.42 -8.03
N ALA A 369 48.09 7.69 -6.85
CA ALA A 369 48.15 9.02 -6.27
C ALA A 369 48.80 9.99 -7.29
N GLN A 370 48.03 10.96 -7.77
CA GLN A 370 48.52 12.04 -8.64
C GLN A 370 49.07 13.18 -7.80
#